data_AF-A0A8T7F2V9-F1
#
_entry.id   AF-A0A8T7F2V9-F1
#
_cell.length_a   1.000
_cell.length_b   1.000
_cell.length_c   1.000
_cell.angle_alpha   90.00
_cell.angle_beta   90.00
_cell.angle_gamma   90.00
#
_symmetry.space_group_name_H-M   'P 1'
#
loop_
_entity.id
_entity.type
_entity.pdbx_description
1 polymer ?
#
loop_
_entity_poly.entity_id
_entity_poly.type
_entity_poly.pdbx_seq_one_letter_code
_entity_poly.pdbx_strand_id
1 'polypeptide(L)'
;MPDVVECPGCGFQLCRVDISPMSDEWIFYCDSCPHRVDVSFYDSIVNQIRNQLQQEGKWDYDLLMERIEDKLKPCVCGGHYKKVVARRCFNCNSEIIRDDEHGSMGRRIMLYPSIFCPDDDNLDLETQYIKFYEEYVLRKNIWKPL
;
A
#
# COMPACT_ATOMS: atom_id res chain seq x y z
N MET A 1 13.88 -11.23 -3.07
CA MET A 1 14.93 -10.22 -2.95
C MET A 1 14.39 -8.94 -3.55
N PRO A 2 14.78 -7.76 -3.03
CA PRO A 2 14.41 -6.50 -3.65
C PRO A 2 15.02 -6.39 -5.05
N ASP A 3 14.22 -5.98 -6.03
CA ASP A 3 14.68 -5.81 -7.42
C ASP A 3 14.56 -4.33 -7.81
N VAL A 4 15.51 -3.81 -8.60
CA VAL A 4 15.41 -2.44 -9.13
C VAL A 4 14.55 -2.44 -10.40
N VAL A 5 13.56 -1.54 -10.44
CA VAL A 5 12.70 -1.29 -11.60
C VAL A 5 12.79 0.17 -12.02
N GLU A 6 12.71 0.43 -13.32
CA GLU A 6 12.78 1.78 -13.86
C GLU A 6 11.38 2.31 -14.18
N CYS A 7 11.11 3.57 -13.83
CA CYS A 7 9.86 4.22 -14.17
C CYS A 7 9.79 4.49 -15.68
N PRO A 8 8.80 3.96 -16.43
CA PRO A 8 8.73 4.15 -17.88
C PRO A 8 8.46 5.61 -18.28
N GLY A 9 7.88 6.42 -17.37
CA GLY A 9 7.59 7.83 -17.64
C GLY A 9 8.78 8.79 -17.48
N CYS A 10 9.72 8.53 -16.57
CA CYS A 10 10.79 9.49 -16.24
C CYS A 10 12.16 8.87 -15.97
N GLY A 11 12.31 7.54 -16.11
CA GLY A 11 13.57 6.84 -15.85
C GLY A 11 13.97 6.73 -14.38
N PHE A 12 13.15 7.22 -13.45
CA PHE A 12 13.46 7.16 -12.03
C PHE A 12 13.53 5.71 -11.55
N GLN A 13 14.63 5.34 -10.88
CA GLN A 13 14.85 4.00 -10.37
C GLN A 13 14.12 3.79 -9.04
N LEU A 14 13.43 2.67 -8.94
CA LEU A 14 12.60 2.29 -7.81
C LEU A 14 13.02 0.90 -7.34
N CYS A 15 12.94 0.67 -6.04
CA CYS A 15 13.09 -0.62 -5.44
C CYS A 15 11.72 -1.31 -5.34
N ARG A 16 11.60 -2.49 -5.94
CA ARG A 16 10.43 -3.36 -5.86
C ARG A 16 10.66 -4.38 -4.76
N VAL A 17 9.73 -4.42 -3.79
CA VAL A 17 9.78 -5.35 -2.67
C VAL A 17 8.51 -6.20 -2.64
N ASP A 18 8.66 -7.51 -2.74
CA ASP A 18 7.56 -8.46 -2.51
C ASP A 18 7.33 -8.59 -0.99
N ILE A 19 6.15 -8.22 -0.50
CA ILE A 19 5.78 -8.33 0.91
C ILE A 19 5.68 -9.79 1.32
N SER A 20 6.25 -10.09 2.49
CA SER A 20 6.16 -11.40 3.14
C SER A 20 4.70 -11.86 3.28
N PRO A 21 4.37 -13.13 2.99
CA PRO A 21 3.07 -13.70 3.28
C PRO A 21 2.68 -13.55 4.76
N MET A 22 3.68 -13.53 5.65
CA MET A 22 3.52 -13.39 7.10
C MET A 22 3.34 -11.95 7.58
N SER A 23 3.23 -10.97 6.67
CA SER A 23 2.91 -9.60 7.05
C SER A 23 1.47 -9.51 7.55
N ASP A 24 1.31 -8.94 8.75
CA ASP A 24 0.04 -8.67 9.43
C ASP A 24 -0.67 -7.38 8.94
N GLU A 25 -0.32 -6.89 7.75
CA GLU A 25 -0.84 -5.66 7.16
C GLU A 25 -1.37 -5.91 5.73
N TRP A 26 -2.49 -5.26 5.41
CA TRP A 26 -2.95 -5.05 4.04
C TRP A 26 -2.51 -3.68 3.57
N ILE A 27 -2.05 -3.61 2.33
CA ILE A 27 -1.62 -2.35 1.71
C ILE A 27 -2.64 -1.93 0.66
N PHE A 28 -3.06 -0.68 0.75
CA PHE A 28 -3.93 -0.02 -0.21
C PHE A 28 -3.22 1.18 -0.80
N TYR A 29 -3.32 1.37 -2.11
CA TYR A 29 -2.66 2.45 -2.83
C TYR A 29 -3.68 3.48 -3.27
N CYS A 30 -3.29 4.74 -3.31
CA CYS A 30 -4.12 5.77 -3.90
C CYS A 30 -4.23 5.56 -5.41
N ASP A 31 -5.43 5.65 -5.96
CA ASP A 31 -5.67 5.56 -7.40
C ASP A 31 -5.09 6.72 -8.22
N SER A 32 -4.77 7.84 -7.56
CA SER A 32 -4.44 9.11 -8.20
C SER A 32 -3.01 9.61 -7.93
N CYS A 33 -2.34 9.09 -6.89
CA CYS A 33 -1.00 9.54 -6.50
C CYS A 33 -0.18 8.38 -5.90
N PRO A 34 1.12 8.54 -5.60
CA PRO A 34 1.96 7.44 -5.13
C PRO A 34 1.80 7.13 -3.62
N HIS A 35 0.90 7.82 -2.91
CA HIS A 35 0.64 7.54 -1.50
C HIS A 35 -0.02 6.17 -1.30
N ARG A 36 0.24 5.56 -0.15
CA ARG A 36 -0.39 4.33 0.30
C ARG A 36 -0.83 4.41 1.76
N VAL A 37 -1.71 3.51 2.14
CA VAL A 37 -2.05 3.25 3.55
C VAL A 37 -1.73 1.79 3.88
N ASP A 38 -1.17 1.58 5.07
CA ASP A 38 -0.94 0.24 5.60
C ASP A 38 -1.97 0.00 6.72
N VAL A 39 -2.80 -1.03 6.57
CA VAL A 39 -3.92 -1.37 7.46
C VAL A 39 -3.60 -2.66 8.19
N SER A 40 -3.51 -2.62 9.52
CA SER A 40 -3.28 -3.81 10.34
C SER A 40 -4.48 -4.74 10.37
N PHE A 41 -4.24 -6.06 10.32
CA PHE A 41 -5.28 -7.09 10.49
C PHE A 41 -5.96 -7.06 11.86
N TYR A 42 -5.29 -6.45 12.84
CA TYR A 42 -5.71 -6.35 14.23
C TYR A 42 -6.36 -5.00 14.57
N ASP A 43 -6.51 -4.09 13.60
CA ASP A 43 -7.20 -2.82 13.80
C ASP A 43 -8.65 -3.07 14.29
N SER A 44 -9.10 -2.27 15.25
CA SER A 44 -10.43 -2.44 15.85
C SER A 44 -11.56 -2.23 14.84
N ILE A 45 -11.40 -1.32 13.87
CA ILE A 45 -12.38 -1.07 12.81
C ILE A 45 -12.40 -2.25 11.84
N VAL A 46 -11.24 -2.82 11.50
CA VAL A 46 -11.17 -4.07 10.72
C VAL A 46 -11.92 -5.19 11.42
N ASN A 47 -11.69 -5.37 12.72
CA ASN A 47 -12.39 -6.41 13.50
C ASN A 47 -13.90 -6.17 13.55
N GLN A 48 -14.36 -4.92 13.65
CA GLN A 48 -15.78 -4.58 13.58
C GLN A 48 -16.40 -4.96 12.23
N ILE A 49 -15.75 -4.60 11.12
CA ILE A 49 -16.22 -4.95 9.76
C ILE A 49 -16.26 -6.47 9.59
N ARG A 50 -15.19 -7.17 10.00
CA ARG A 50 -15.11 -8.64 9.96
C ARG A 50 -16.27 -9.29 10.72
N ASN A 51 -16.49 -8.86 11.96
CA ASN A 51 -17.55 -9.41 12.81
C ASN A 51 -18.94 -9.14 12.22
N GLN A 52 -19.17 -7.94 11.65
CA GLN A 52 -20.43 -7.61 10.99
C GLN A 52 -20.68 -8.54 9.79
N LEU A 53 -19.70 -8.72 8.91
CA LEU A 53 -19.84 -9.61 7.74
C LEU A 53 -20.12 -11.06 8.16
N GLN A 54 -19.47 -11.54 9.22
CA GLN A 54 -19.72 -12.88 9.77
C GLN A 54 -21.14 -13.02 10.33
N GLN A 55 -21.64 -12.02 11.07
CA GLN A 55 -23.00 -12.00 11.61
C GLN A 55 -24.06 -11.95 10.51
N GLU A 56 -23.79 -11.25 9.41
CA GLU A 56 -24.65 -11.21 8.23
C GLU A 56 -24.59 -12.50 7.39
N GLY A 57 -23.70 -13.44 7.69
CA GLY A 57 -23.47 -14.64 6.89
C GLY A 57 -22.84 -14.36 5.52
N LYS A 58 -22.20 -13.20 5.35
CA LYS A 58 -21.58 -12.71 4.10
C LYS A 58 -20.06 -12.68 4.19
N TRP A 59 -19.46 -13.63 4.89
CA TRP A 59 -18.01 -13.68 5.00
C TRP A 59 -17.39 -13.97 3.63
N ASP A 60 -16.72 -12.97 3.08
CA ASP A 60 -15.97 -13.03 1.83
C ASP A 60 -14.77 -12.06 1.92
N TYR A 61 -13.63 -12.47 1.37
CA TYR A 61 -12.39 -11.69 1.47
C TYR A 61 -12.45 -10.40 0.65
N ASP A 62 -12.97 -10.47 -0.57
CA ASP A 62 -13.06 -9.31 -1.46
C ASP A 62 -14.06 -8.30 -0.90
N LEU A 63 -15.18 -8.78 -0.36
CA LEU A 63 -16.15 -7.94 0.35
C LEU A 63 -15.54 -7.29 1.60
N LEU A 64 -14.69 -7.99 2.36
CA LEU A 64 -13.96 -7.37 3.48
C LEU A 64 -13.05 -6.23 2.99
N MET A 65 -12.32 -6.45 1.89
CA MET A 65 -11.44 -5.42 1.33
C MET A 65 -12.25 -4.20 0.86
N GLU A 66 -13.35 -4.41 0.14
CA GLU A 66 -14.26 -3.33 -0.30
C GLU A 66 -14.77 -2.50 0.88
N ARG A 67 -15.20 -3.15 1.96
CA ARG A 67 -15.68 -2.46 3.17
C ARG A 67 -14.58 -1.68 3.89
N ILE A 68 -13.35 -2.16 3.84
CA ILE A 68 -12.19 -1.42 4.34
C ILE A 68 -11.95 -0.19 3.47
N GLU A 69 -11.93 -0.32 2.14
CA GLU A 69 -11.77 0.79 1.19
C GLU A 69 -12.80 1.90 1.45
N ASP A 70 -14.07 1.53 1.63
CA ASP A 70 -15.15 2.46 1.95
C ASP A 70 -14.96 3.22 3.25
N LYS A 71 -14.28 2.61 4.24
CA LYS A 71 -14.05 3.22 5.56
C LYS A 71 -12.77 4.04 5.65
N LEU A 72 -11.85 3.90 4.70
CA LEU A 72 -10.66 4.74 4.62
C LEU A 72 -11.03 6.18 4.25
N LYS A 73 -10.33 7.15 4.84
CA LYS A 73 -10.41 8.55 4.41
C LYS A 73 -9.88 8.69 2.98
N PRO A 74 -10.35 9.70 2.23
CA PRO A 74 -9.72 10.09 0.98
C PRO A 74 -8.24 10.41 1.19
N CYS A 75 -7.44 10.19 0.16
CA CYS A 75 -6.05 10.62 0.11
C CYS A 75 -5.96 12.16 0.17
N VAL A 76 -4.82 12.68 0.62
CA VAL A 76 -4.53 14.13 0.63
C VAL A 76 -4.62 14.77 -0.76
N CYS A 77 -4.45 13.99 -1.83
CA CYS A 77 -4.65 14.45 -3.21
C CYS A 77 -6.11 14.45 -3.67
N GLY A 78 -7.05 13.97 -2.85
CA GLY A 78 -8.47 13.79 -3.19
C GLY A 78 -8.83 12.43 -3.78
N GLY A 79 -7.85 11.56 -4.06
CA GLY A 79 -8.08 10.21 -4.58
C GLY A 79 -8.55 9.20 -3.53
N HIS A 80 -8.79 7.96 -3.94
CA HIS A 80 -9.27 6.88 -3.08
C HIS A 80 -8.21 5.79 -2.92
N TYR A 81 -8.16 5.18 -1.74
CA TYR A 81 -7.29 4.05 -1.48
C TYR A 81 -7.97 2.75 -1.90
N LYS A 82 -7.30 1.98 -2.75
CA LYS A 82 -7.79 0.70 -3.28
C LYS A 82 -6.76 -0.41 -3.12
N LYS A 83 -7.24 -1.63 -2.93
CA LYS A 83 -6.44 -2.84 -2.76
C LYS A 83 -5.79 -3.25 -4.08
N VAL A 84 -6.54 -3.08 -5.18
CA VAL A 84 -6.16 -3.45 -6.56
C VAL A 84 -6.14 -2.19 -7.41
N VAL A 85 -4.97 -1.54 -7.46
CA VAL A 85 -4.73 -0.37 -8.30
C VAL A 85 -3.25 -0.26 -8.64
N ALA A 86 -2.93 0.45 -9.72
CA ALA A 86 -1.56 0.63 -10.15
C ALA A 86 -0.72 1.33 -9.08
N ARG A 87 0.51 0.84 -8.84
CA ARG A 87 1.50 1.57 -8.05
C ARG A 87 2.12 2.64 -8.94
N ARG A 88 2.31 3.84 -8.38
CA ARG A 88 2.76 5.02 -9.13
C ARG A 88 4.16 5.46 -8.71
N CYS A 89 4.87 6.09 -9.64
CA CYS A 89 6.20 6.64 -9.41
C CYS A 89 6.14 7.82 -8.42
N PHE A 90 7.05 7.84 -7.44
CA PHE A 90 7.19 8.96 -6.49
C PHE A 90 7.62 10.27 -7.16
N ASN A 91 8.29 10.19 -8.32
CA ASN A 91 8.81 11.37 -9.02
C ASN A 91 7.84 11.97 -10.05
N CYS A 92 7.22 11.14 -10.90
CA CYS A 92 6.37 11.63 -12.02
C CYS A 92 4.92 11.14 -11.98
N ASN A 93 4.53 10.37 -10.96
CA ASN A 93 3.19 9.80 -10.81
C ASN A 93 2.73 8.81 -11.90
N SER A 94 3.59 8.47 -12.85
CA SER A 94 3.31 7.46 -13.87
C SER A 94 3.11 6.09 -13.22
N GLU A 95 2.23 5.28 -13.80
CA GLU A 95 1.98 3.91 -13.34
C GLU A 95 3.20 3.02 -13.63
N ILE A 96 3.62 2.24 -12.64
CA ILE A 96 4.80 1.38 -12.70
C ILE A 96 4.39 -0.09 -12.78
N ILE A 97 3.55 -0.50 -11.83
CA ILE A 97 3.08 -1.88 -11.69
C ILE A 97 1.57 -1.82 -11.66
N ARG A 98 0.93 -2.40 -12.69
CA ARG A 98 -0.49 -2.75 -12.64
C ARG A 98 -0.55 -4.16 -12.06
N ASP A 99 -1.42 -4.37 -11.07
CA ASP A 99 -1.68 -5.73 -10.61
C ASP A 99 -2.32 -6.49 -11.80
N ASP A 100 -1.52 -7.30 -12.51
CA ASP A 100 -1.88 -8.01 -13.72
C ASP A 100 -2.41 -9.40 -13.38
N GLU A 101 -3.74 -9.52 -13.30
CA GLU A 101 -4.56 -10.74 -13.45
C GLU A 101 -4.24 -11.98 -12.57
N HIS A 102 -3.15 -12.01 -11.82
CA HIS A 102 -2.81 -13.04 -10.82
C HIS A 102 -3.33 -12.63 -9.44
N GLY A 103 -4.51 -12.01 -9.46
CA GLY A 103 -5.34 -11.78 -8.30
C GLY A 103 -5.39 -13.03 -7.43
N SER A 104 -5.48 -12.80 -6.13
CA SER A 104 -5.74 -13.76 -5.05
C SER A 104 -4.57 -14.42 -4.29
N MET A 105 -3.31 -14.50 -4.75
CA MET A 105 -2.25 -15.03 -3.84
C MET A 105 -0.76 -14.77 -4.16
N GLY A 106 -0.44 -13.94 -5.17
CA GLY A 106 0.92 -13.90 -5.72
C GLY A 106 1.94 -13.07 -4.98
N ARG A 107 1.93 -11.74 -5.14
CA ARG A 107 2.93 -10.85 -4.54
C ARG A 107 2.29 -9.53 -4.18
N ARG A 108 2.19 -9.26 -2.88
CA ARG A 108 1.84 -7.93 -2.37
C ARG A 108 3.06 -7.03 -2.61
N ILE A 109 3.10 -6.31 -3.73
CA ILE A 109 4.30 -5.54 -4.12
C ILE A 109 4.28 -4.14 -3.52
N MET A 110 5.40 -3.73 -2.91
CA MET A 110 5.72 -2.36 -2.51
C MET A 110 6.76 -1.73 -3.42
N LEU A 111 6.65 -0.42 -3.60
CA LEU A 111 7.68 0.40 -4.23
C LEU A 111 8.31 1.31 -3.19
N TYR A 112 9.60 1.54 -3.38
CA TYR A 112 10.45 2.42 -2.61
C TYR A 112 11.42 3.13 -3.57
N PRO A 113 12.02 4.27 -3.20
CA PRO A 113 13.19 4.80 -3.89
C PRO A 113 14.30 3.73 -3.99
N SER A 114 15.03 3.67 -5.11
CA SER A 114 16.10 2.66 -5.33
C SER A 114 17.23 2.72 -4.30
N ILE A 115 17.40 3.85 -3.61
CA ILE A 115 18.39 4.00 -2.55
C ILE A 115 18.15 3.03 -1.37
N PHE A 116 16.93 2.51 -1.21
CA PHE A 116 16.57 1.52 -0.18
C PHE A 116 16.71 0.06 -0.63
N CYS A 117 17.21 -0.19 -1.86
CA CYS A 117 17.40 -1.54 -2.40
C CYS A 117 18.69 -2.25 -1.95
N PRO A 118 19.84 -1.57 -1.78
CA PRO A 118 21.04 -2.20 -1.23
C PRO A 118 20.94 -2.44 0.28
N ASP A 119 21.44 -3.58 0.76
CA ASP A 119 21.66 -3.86 2.20
C ASP A 119 22.91 -3.13 2.73
N ASP A 120 22.99 -1.81 2.52
CA ASP A 120 24.11 -1.01 3.02
C ASP A 120 23.71 -0.37 4.36
N ASP A 121 24.50 -0.62 5.41
CA ASP A 121 24.28 -0.13 6.79
C ASP A 121 24.61 1.37 6.93
N ASN A 122 24.07 2.20 6.05
CA ASN A 122 24.31 3.63 6.04
C ASN A 122 23.26 4.35 6.90
N LEU A 123 23.69 4.96 8.01
CA LEU A 123 22.85 5.71 8.95
C LEU A 123 22.03 6.84 8.30
N ASP A 124 22.46 7.39 7.16
CA ASP A 124 21.68 8.41 6.44
C ASP A 124 20.42 7.81 5.78
N LEU A 125 20.42 6.51 5.48
CA LEU A 125 19.27 5.81 4.89
C LEU A 125 18.11 5.71 5.86
N GLU A 126 18.35 5.56 7.16
CA GLU A 126 17.27 5.52 8.17
C GLU A 126 16.51 6.86 8.19
N THR A 127 17.22 7.98 8.14
CA THR A 127 16.58 9.31 8.11
C THR A 127 15.80 9.52 6.81
N GLN A 128 16.35 9.13 5.67
CA GLN A 128 15.64 9.21 4.39
C GLN A 128 14.42 8.29 4.35
N TYR A 129 14.52 7.11 4.94
CA TYR A 129 13.44 6.14 5.06
C TYR A 129 12.28 6.69 5.90
N ILE A 130 12.58 7.28 7.07
CA ILE A 130 11.57 7.91 7.92
C ILE A 130 10.84 9.02 7.16
N LYS A 131 11.57 9.93 6.49
CA LYS A 131 10.98 11.00 5.68
C LYS A 131 10.07 10.46 4.58
N PHE A 132 10.55 9.45 3.84
CA PHE A 132 9.75 8.79 2.81
C PHE A 132 8.47 8.19 3.39
N TYR A 133 8.55 7.53 4.54
CA TYR A 133 7.38 6.94 5.20
C TYR A 133 6.39 8.00 5.66
N GLU A 134 6.85 9.09 6.26
CA GLU A 134 6.00 10.20 6.69
C GLU A 134 5.30 10.89 5.51
N GLU A 135 5.97 10.96 4.36
CA GLU A 135 5.43 11.58 3.16
C GLU A 135 4.44 10.66 2.44
N TYR A 136 4.81 9.41 2.15
CA TYR A 136 4.05 8.55 1.22
C TYR A 136 3.26 7.42 1.90
N VAL A 137 3.50 7.12 3.18
CA VAL A 137 2.92 5.96 3.87
C VAL A 137 2.12 6.35 5.10
N LEU A 138 0.79 6.30 4.99
CA LEU A 138 -0.11 6.65 6.09
C LEU A 138 -0.49 5.40 6.91
N ARG A 139 -0.26 5.46 8.22
CA ARG A 139 -0.60 4.38 9.18
C ARG A 139 -1.53 4.81 10.32
N LYS A 140 -1.67 6.12 10.54
CA LYS A 140 -2.42 6.69 11.67
C LYS A 140 -3.55 7.57 11.13
N ASN A 141 -4.66 7.62 11.86
CA ASN A 141 -5.81 8.48 11.55
C ASN A 141 -6.36 8.31 10.12
N ILE A 142 -6.29 7.08 9.59
CA ILE A 142 -6.64 6.71 8.21
C ILE A 142 -8.14 6.46 8.02
N TRP A 143 -8.91 6.32 9.10
CA TRP A 143 -10.32 5.95 9.08
C TRP A 143 -11.24 7.16 9.09
N LYS A 144 -12.32 7.15 8.29
CA LYS A 144 -13.38 8.16 8.37
C LYS A 144 -13.92 8.26 9.81
N PRO A 145 -14.32 9.46 10.28
CA PRO A 145 -14.98 9.58 11.59
C PRO A 145 -16.23 8.68 11.62
N LEU A 146 -16.44 8.04 12.77
CA LEU A 146 -17.61 7.18 13.02
C LEU A 146 -18.90 7.99 13.06
#